data_AF-A4JGI5-F1
#
_entry.id   AF-A4JGI5-F1
#
_cell.length_a   1.000
_cell.length_b   1.000
_cell.length_c   1.000
_cell.angle_alpha   90.00
_cell.angle_beta   90.00
_cell.angle_gamma   90.00
#
_symmetry.space_group_name_H-M   'P 1'
#
loop_
_entity.id
_entity.type
_entity.pdbx_description
1 polymer ?
#
loop_
_entity_poly.entity_id
_entity_poly.type
_entity_poly.pdbx_seq_one_letter_code
_entity_poly.pdbx_strand_id
1 'polypeptide(L)'
;MPNKFDVNDGGEWFLVHSGAVTNTNPGSTVDVTINTEQICPNMTNKEFREMVLNKRNQAVALVEARMKDLRRWSTADKARVQQWFGRSDDATRATLISGLSAIVRVLNKLTGSNFMRWDGARYQYIGCVPNPNTSGVVAEVCSPDTATHTIAIHADFCTMRDFSWEKDSVVSTLIHEASHFSDTMGTKDHRYFMDKCLTLGTENPEQAINNADSIAGYVIYNA
;
A
#
# COMPACT_ATOMS: atom_id res chain seq x y z
N MET A 1 33.40 -5.65 -22.40
CA MET A 1 32.44 -4.57 -22.15
C MET A 1 31.81 -4.84 -20.79
N PRO A 2 31.67 -3.85 -19.88
CA PRO A 2 31.01 -4.11 -18.60
C PRO A 2 29.53 -4.35 -18.87
N ASN A 3 28.99 -5.48 -18.39
CA ASN A 3 27.55 -5.71 -18.40
C ASN A 3 26.87 -4.57 -17.65
N LYS A 4 25.96 -3.88 -18.33
CA LYS A 4 25.14 -2.83 -17.74
C LYS A 4 24.16 -3.53 -16.79
N PHE A 5 24.44 -3.48 -15.49
CA PHE A 5 23.54 -4.01 -14.46
C PHE A 5 22.22 -3.24 -14.54
N ASP A 6 21.14 -3.93 -14.92
CA ASP A 6 19.81 -3.35 -14.90
C ASP A 6 19.18 -3.61 -13.53
N VAL A 7 19.26 -2.60 -12.67
CA VAL A 7 18.62 -2.59 -11.34
C VAL A 7 17.09 -2.62 -11.41
N ASN A 8 16.50 -2.58 -12.62
CA ASN A 8 15.06 -2.62 -12.85
C ASN A 8 14.55 -3.96 -13.43
N ASP A 9 15.37 -5.01 -13.50
CA ASP A 9 15.01 -6.33 -14.06
C ASP A 9 14.11 -7.19 -13.14
N GLY A 10 12.97 -6.64 -12.71
CA GLY A 10 11.91 -7.45 -12.10
C GLY A 10 12.24 -8.10 -10.74
N GLY A 11 13.35 -7.74 -10.09
CA GLY A 11 13.63 -8.12 -8.70
C GLY A 11 14.42 -9.41 -8.51
N GLU A 12 15.08 -9.93 -9.54
CA GLU A 12 16.08 -11.01 -9.38
C GLU A 12 17.38 -10.50 -8.75
N TRP A 13 17.79 -9.28 -9.08
CA TRP A 13 19.01 -8.66 -8.60
C TRP A 13 18.70 -7.26 -8.03
N PHE A 14 19.21 -6.95 -6.84
CA PHE A 14 19.14 -5.61 -6.26
C PHE A 14 20.54 -5.16 -5.83
N LEU A 15 20.84 -3.88 -6.05
CA LEU A 15 22.15 -3.32 -5.75
C LEU A 15 22.33 -3.21 -4.22
N VAL A 16 23.20 -4.04 -3.66
CA VAL A 16 23.46 -4.10 -2.22
C VAL A 16 24.44 -3.02 -1.74
N HIS A 17 25.31 -2.52 -2.61
CA HIS A 17 26.21 -1.40 -2.30
C HIS A 17 26.74 -0.75 -3.59
N SER A 18 26.54 0.55 -3.78
CA SER A 18 26.99 1.29 -4.99
C SER A 18 28.35 1.98 -4.83
N GLY A 19 28.82 2.12 -3.59
CA GLY A 19 30.03 2.87 -3.24
C GLY A 19 31.15 2.02 -2.65
N ALA A 20 31.16 0.70 -2.90
CA ALA A 20 32.18 -0.19 -2.33
C ALA A 20 33.47 0.03 -3.12
N VAL A 21 34.33 0.90 -2.61
CA VAL A 21 35.68 1.11 -3.13
C VAL A 21 36.66 0.44 -2.19
N THR A 22 37.45 -0.50 -2.72
CA THR A 22 38.57 -1.07 -1.96
C THR A 22 39.76 -0.14 -2.17
N ASN A 23 40.21 0.53 -1.10
CA ASN A 23 41.62 0.89 -1.03
C ASN A 23 42.35 -0.33 -0.47
N THR A 24 43.58 -0.56 -0.92
CA THR A 24 44.43 -1.71 -0.56
C THR A 24 44.93 -1.66 0.89
N ASN A 25 44.07 -1.31 1.85
CA ASN A 25 44.33 -1.35 3.28
C ASN A 25 43.96 -2.75 3.81
N PRO A 26 44.93 -3.56 4.26
CA PRO A 26 44.64 -4.86 4.87
C PRO A 26 43.67 -4.67 6.05
N GLY A 27 42.51 -5.34 6.00
CA GLY A 27 41.47 -5.27 7.03
C GLY A 27 40.30 -4.31 6.76
N SER A 28 40.29 -3.59 5.63
CA SER A 28 39.12 -2.77 5.21
C SER A 28 38.08 -3.62 4.48
N THR A 29 37.41 -4.52 5.19
CA THR A 29 36.22 -5.23 4.70
C THR A 29 34.95 -4.51 5.16
N VAL A 30 34.00 -4.31 4.25
CA VAL A 30 32.63 -3.94 4.60
C VAL A 30 31.79 -5.21 4.48
N ASP A 31 31.38 -5.75 5.63
CA ASP A 31 30.51 -6.92 5.66
C ASP A 31 29.09 -6.50 5.34
N VAL A 32 28.58 -6.99 4.21
CA VAL A 32 27.21 -6.74 3.77
C VAL A 32 26.36 -7.97 4.04
N THR A 33 25.55 -7.91 5.09
CA THR A 33 24.59 -8.98 5.43
C THR A 33 23.34 -8.84 4.57
N ILE A 34 23.10 -9.81 3.68
CA ILE A 34 21.91 -9.87 2.84
C ILE A 34 20.89 -10.79 3.52
N ASN A 35 19.75 -10.25 3.96
CA ASN A 35 18.64 -11.09 4.41
C ASN A 35 17.90 -11.62 3.18
N THR A 36 18.00 -12.92 2.95
CA THR A 36 17.34 -13.65 1.85
C THR A 36 16.06 -14.36 2.28
N GLU A 37 15.57 -14.13 3.50
CA GLU A 37 14.30 -14.68 3.97
C GLU A 37 13.16 -14.29 3.03
N GLN A 38 12.26 -15.23 2.84
CA GLN A 38 11.08 -15.03 2.01
C GLN A 38 10.11 -14.08 2.71
N ILE A 39 9.58 -13.11 1.96
CA ILE A 39 8.48 -12.24 2.42
C ILE A 39 7.25 -13.11 2.70
N CYS A 40 6.95 -14.01 1.77
CA CYS A 40 5.88 -14.98 1.89
C CYS A 40 6.43 -16.40 1.88
N PRO A 41 6.17 -17.24 2.90
CA PRO A 41 6.80 -18.56 3.03
C PRO A 41 6.41 -19.55 1.93
N ASN A 42 5.34 -19.28 1.19
CA ASN A 42 4.82 -20.11 0.11
C ASN A 42 5.34 -19.71 -1.29
N MET A 43 6.20 -18.69 -1.41
CA MET A 43 6.75 -18.24 -2.70
C MET A 43 8.13 -17.61 -2.56
N THR A 44 8.88 -17.52 -3.65
CA THR A 44 10.15 -16.79 -3.68
C THR A 44 9.92 -15.28 -3.61
N ASN A 45 10.94 -14.52 -3.21
CA ASN A 45 10.87 -13.05 -3.21
C ASN A 45 10.66 -12.47 -4.62
N LYS A 46 11.13 -13.16 -5.67
CA LYS A 46 10.88 -12.77 -7.06
C LYS A 46 9.41 -12.91 -7.41
N GLU A 47 8.82 -14.09 -7.17
CA GLU A 47 7.40 -14.34 -7.40
C GLU A 47 6.51 -13.39 -6.60
N PHE A 48 6.86 -13.12 -5.33
CA PHE A 48 6.15 -12.14 -4.51
C PHE A 48 6.17 -10.75 -5.15
N ARG A 49 7.34 -10.28 -5.60
CA ARG A 49 7.49 -8.96 -6.22
C ARG A 49 6.71 -8.87 -7.52
N GLU A 50 6.80 -9.87 -8.39
CA GLU A 50 6.04 -9.91 -9.63
C GLU A 50 4.52 -9.87 -9.36
N MET A 51 4.05 -10.68 -8.41
CA MET A 51 2.64 -10.73 -8.00
C MET A 51 2.17 -9.38 -7.44
N VAL A 52 2.87 -8.82 -6.44
CA VAL A 52 2.43 -7.60 -5.77
C VAL A 52 2.48 -6.39 -6.71
N LEU A 53 3.45 -6.31 -7.62
CA LEU A 53 3.54 -5.24 -8.61
C LEU A 53 2.44 -5.34 -9.67
N ASN A 54 2.02 -6.56 -10.04
CA ASN A 54 0.85 -6.76 -10.88
C ASN A 54 -0.43 -6.28 -10.17
N LYS A 55 -0.61 -6.61 -8.88
CA LYS A 55 -1.78 -6.14 -8.10
C LYS A 55 -1.74 -4.63 -7.83
N ARG A 56 -0.57 -4.04 -7.64
CA ARG A 56 -0.36 -2.58 -7.58
C ARG A 56 -0.85 -1.91 -8.86
N ASN A 57 -0.52 -2.45 -10.03
CA ASN A 57 -1.01 -1.90 -11.32
C ASN A 57 -2.53 -1.97 -11.42
N GLN A 58 -3.14 -3.08 -10.97
CA GLN A 58 -4.59 -3.22 -10.90
C GLN A 58 -5.21 -2.19 -9.94
N ALA A 59 -4.62 -1.98 -8.76
CA ALA A 59 -5.04 -0.95 -7.82
C ALA A 59 -4.99 0.45 -8.46
N VAL A 60 -3.90 0.81 -9.13
CA VAL A 60 -3.76 2.09 -9.86
C VAL A 60 -4.91 2.27 -10.86
N ALA A 61 -5.19 1.27 -11.70
CA ALA A 61 -6.25 1.36 -12.69
C ALA A 61 -7.64 1.60 -12.06
N LEU A 62 -7.93 0.95 -10.93
CA LEU A 62 -9.20 1.11 -10.20
C LEU A 62 -9.31 2.50 -9.55
N VAL A 63 -8.24 2.98 -8.93
CA VAL A 63 -8.20 4.34 -8.35
C VAL A 63 -8.38 5.40 -9.45
N GLU A 64 -7.70 5.26 -10.58
CA GLU A 64 -7.85 6.17 -11.72
C GLU A 64 -9.27 6.14 -12.30
N ALA A 65 -9.93 4.98 -12.32
CA ALA A 65 -11.34 4.88 -12.71
C ALA A 65 -12.24 5.69 -11.76
N ARG A 66 -12.02 5.60 -10.44
CA ARG A 66 -12.76 6.45 -9.49
C ARG A 66 -12.45 7.93 -9.65
N MET A 67 -11.21 8.30 -9.95
CA MET A 67 -10.87 9.70 -10.23
C MET A 67 -11.62 10.25 -11.45
N LYS A 68 -11.82 9.44 -12.50
CA LYS A 68 -12.64 9.81 -13.67
C LYS A 68 -14.10 10.02 -13.25
N ASP A 69 -14.62 9.16 -12.40
CA ASP A 69 -15.99 9.25 -11.88
C ASP A 69 -16.18 10.49 -11.00
N LEU A 70 -15.20 10.82 -10.14
CA LEU A 70 -15.19 12.07 -9.37
C LEU A 70 -15.11 13.31 -10.27
N ARG A 71 -14.41 13.25 -11.42
CA ARG A 71 -14.37 14.37 -12.38
C ARG A 71 -15.70 14.53 -13.12
N ARG A 72 -16.34 13.41 -13.49
CA ARG A 72 -17.66 13.40 -14.15
C ARG A 72 -18.76 13.89 -13.21
N TRP A 73 -18.77 13.42 -11.96
CA TRP A 73 -19.68 13.85 -10.88
C TRP A 73 -21.17 13.72 -11.22
N SER A 74 -21.53 12.64 -11.90
CA SER A 74 -22.91 12.30 -12.22
C SER A 74 -23.73 11.93 -10.98
N THR A 75 -25.05 11.79 -11.12
CA THR A 75 -25.93 11.31 -10.06
C THR A 75 -25.48 9.95 -9.50
N ALA A 76 -25.02 9.04 -10.36
CA ALA A 76 -24.51 7.73 -9.93
C ALA A 76 -23.19 7.86 -9.16
N ASP A 77 -22.29 8.75 -9.60
CA ASP A 77 -21.01 9.00 -8.91
C ASP A 77 -21.24 9.56 -7.51
N LYS A 78 -22.17 10.51 -7.38
CA LYS A 78 -22.60 11.07 -6.09
C LYS A 78 -23.25 10.02 -5.20
N ALA A 79 -24.12 9.16 -5.74
CA ALA A 79 -24.76 8.10 -4.98
C ALA A 79 -23.74 7.12 -4.39
N ARG A 80 -22.68 6.78 -5.14
CA ARG A 80 -21.59 5.95 -4.63
C ARG A 80 -20.80 6.65 -3.51
N VAL A 81 -20.47 7.93 -3.67
CA VAL A 81 -19.79 8.70 -2.61
C VAL A 81 -20.69 8.78 -1.36
N GLN A 82 -21.99 9.01 -1.54
CA GLN A 82 -22.98 9.02 -0.47
C GLN A 82 -23.05 7.67 0.26
N GLN A 83 -23.01 6.56 -0.46
CA GLN A 83 -23.03 5.21 0.11
C GLN A 83 -21.84 4.98 1.06
N TRP A 84 -20.63 5.31 0.61
CA TRP A 84 -19.40 5.01 1.36
C TRP A 84 -19.09 6.04 2.46
N PHE A 85 -19.44 7.30 2.25
CA PHE A 85 -19.00 8.40 3.11
C PHE A 85 -20.14 9.15 3.79
N GLY A 86 -21.40 8.80 3.52
CA GLY A 86 -22.58 9.44 4.13
C GLY A 86 -22.83 10.87 3.68
N ARG A 87 -22.04 11.38 2.74
CA ARG A 87 -22.12 12.73 2.18
C ARG A 87 -21.65 12.70 0.73
N SER A 88 -22.07 13.67 -0.08
CA SER A 88 -21.71 13.75 -1.50
C SER A 88 -21.61 15.20 -1.99
N ASP A 89 -21.10 16.08 -1.12
CA ASP A 89 -20.84 17.50 -1.40
C ASP A 89 -19.49 17.74 -2.10
N ASP A 90 -19.30 18.97 -2.57
CA ASP A 90 -18.08 19.36 -3.32
C ASP A 90 -16.81 19.35 -2.45
N ALA A 91 -16.92 19.53 -1.13
CA ALA A 91 -15.78 19.43 -0.22
C ALA A 91 -15.30 17.98 -0.14
N THR A 92 -16.22 17.03 0.02
CA THR A 92 -15.95 15.59 0.00
C THR A 92 -15.34 15.18 -1.33
N ARG A 93 -15.90 15.67 -2.44
CA ARG A 93 -15.35 15.45 -3.78
C ARG A 93 -13.91 15.93 -3.90
N ALA A 94 -13.62 17.15 -3.44
CA ALA A 94 -12.28 17.72 -3.48
C ALA A 94 -11.28 16.92 -2.65
N THR A 95 -11.68 16.50 -1.43
CA THR A 95 -10.89 15.62 -0.57
C THR A 95 -10.56 14.30 -1.28
N LEU A 96 -11.56 13.64 -1.88
CA LEU A 96 -11.35 12.39 -2.61
C LEU A 96 -10.47 12.59 -3.85
N ILE A 97 -10.66 13.65 -4.64
CA ILE A 97 -9.82 13.92 -5.80
C ILE A 97 -8.35 14.12 -5.37
N SER A 98 -8.10 14.92 -4.34
CA SER A 98 -6.76 15.16 -3.82
C SER A 98 -6.12 13.88 -3.29
N GLY A 99 -6.85 13.16 -2.42
CA GLY A 99 -6.40 11.94 -1.79
C GLY A 99 -6.11 10.81 -2.77
N LEU A 100 -7.04 10.51 -3.67
CA LEU A 100 -6.87 9.46 -4.67
C LEU A 100 -5.73 9.80 -5.66
N SER A 101 -5.53 11.07 -6.00
CA SER A 101 -4.39 11.49 -6.82
C SER A 101 -3.05 11.21 -6.11
N ALA A 102 -3.00 11.46 -4.80
CA ALA A 102 -1.80 11.18 -4.00
C ALA A 102 -1.56 9.68 -3.82
N ILE A 103 -2.62 8.88 -3.62
CA ILE A 103 -2.55 7.42 -3.58
C ILE A 103 -2.00 6.87 -4.90
N VAL A 104 -2.52 7.29 -6.06
CA VAL A 104 -2.00 6.87 -7.37
C VAL A 104 -0.52 7.27 -7.54
N ARG A 105 -0.13 8.46 -7.09
CA ARG A 105 1.27 8.91 -7.13
C ARG A 105 2.18 7.97 -6.35
N VAL A 106 1.77 7.57 -5.14
CA VAL A 106 2.56 6.64 -4.30
C VAL A 106 2.56 5.25 -4.91
N LEU A 107 1.39 4.69 -5.23
CA LEU A 107 1.28 3.36 -5.84
C LEU A 107 2.14 3.22 -7.09
N ASN A 108 2.17 4.21 -7.99
CA ASN A 108 3.00 4.17 -9.20
C ASN A 108 4.52 4.18 -8.91
N LYS A 109 4.94 4.71 -7.77
CA LYS A 109 6.35 4.77 -7.35
C LYS A 109 6.80 3.53 -6.57
N LEU A 110 5.88 2.76 -6.00
CA LEU A 110 6.22 1.53 -5.30
C LEU A 110 6.89 0.55 -6.26
N THR A 111 8.01 0.00 -5.84
CA THR A 111 8.76 -1.07 -6.51
C THR A 111 8.86 -2.28 -5.59
N GLY A 112 9.46 -3.37 -6.06
CA GLY A 112 9.64 -4.57 -5.24
C GLY A 112 10.48 -4.36 -3.96
N SER A 113 11.23 -3.25 -3.85
CA SER A 113 12.01 -2.93 -2.64
C SER A 113 11.20 -2.21 -1.56
N ASN A 114 10.02 -1.70 -1.90
CA ASN A 114 9.14 -1.02 -0.94
C ASN A 114 8.36 -2.02 -0.07
N PHE A 115 8.35 -3.31 -0.47
CA PHE A 115 7.68 -4.37 0.26
C PHE A 115 8.70 -5.20 1.04
N MET A 116 8.48 -5.33 2.33
CA MET A 116 9.36 -6.11 3.20
C MET A 116 8.56 -7.08 4.06
N ARG A 117 9.20 -8.19 4.44
CA ARG A 117 8.66 -9.06 5.47
C ARG A 117 8.51 -8.28 6.78
N TRP A 118 7.36 -8.40 7.42
CA TRP A 118 7.19 -7.86 8.76
C TRP A 118 8.18 -8.50 9.74
N ASP A 119 8.86 -7.66 10.49
CA ASP A 119 9.79 -8.03 11.56
C ASP A 119 9.77 -6.92 12.61
N GLY A 120 9.32 -7.26 13.82
CA GLY A 120 9.16 -6.31 14.92
C GLY A 120 10.44 -5.57 15.29
N ALA A 121 11.63 -6.18 15.11
CA ALA A 121 12.89 -5.49 15.35
C ALA A 121 13.15 -4.39 14.31
N ARG A 122 12.86 -4.66 13.03
CA ARG A 122 13.02 -3.69 11.94
C ARG A 122 12.04 -2.53 12.00
N TYR A 123 10.81 -2.77 12.46
CA TYR A 123 9.80 -1.73 12.61
C TYR A 123 10.17 -0.68 13.67
N GLN A 124 10.97 -1.05 14.67
CA GLN A 124 11.53 -0.09 15.62
C GLN A 124 12.54 0.86 14.95
N TYR A 125 13.30 0.40 13.96
CA TYR A 125 14.33 1.21 13.29
C TYR A 125 13.76 2.29 12.37
N ILE A 126 12.58 2.06 11.78
CA ILE A 126 11.87 3.10 11.01
C ILE A 126 11.17 4.14 11.91
N GLY A 127 11.34 4.04 13.24
CA GLY A 127 10.85 5.03 14.22
C GLY A 127 9.36 4.89 14.53
N CYS A 128 8.79 3.71 14.25
CA CYS A 128 7.36 3.47 14.33
C CYS A 128 7.07 2.63 15.58
N VAL A 129 6.02 3.01 16.32
CA VAL A 129 5.54 2.20 17.44
C VAL A 129 4.64 1.11 16.85
N PRO A 130 4.97 -0.18 16.97
CA PRO A 130 4.12 -1.25 16.46
C PRO A 130 2.72 -1.14 17.05
N ASN A 131 1.69 -1.38 16.23
CA ASN A 131 0.32 -1.41 16.73
C ASN A 131 0.20 -2.52 17.80
N PRO A 132 -0.24 -2.22 19.04
CA PRO A 132 -0.37 -3.22 20.08
C PRO A 132 -1.44 -4.28 19.76
N ASN A 133 -2.31 -4.02 18.77
CA ASN A 133 -3.30 -4.98 18.28
C ASN A 133 -2.82 -5.58 16.94
N THR A 134 -2.30 -6.80 17.00
CA THR A 134 -1.77 -7.53 15.83
C THR A 134 -2.76 -8.52 15.21
N SER A 135 -3.96 -8.66 15.79
CA SER A 135 -4.94 -9.65 15.33
C SER A 135 -5.53 -9.25 13.98
N GLY A 136 -5.32 -10.08 12.96
CA GLY A 136 -5.85 -9.88 11.61
C GLY A 136 -5.11 -8.83 10.76
N VAL A 137 -3.94 -8.37 11.20
CA VAL A 137 -3.08 -7.47 10.43
C VAL A 137 -2.40 -8.26 9.31
N VAL A 138 -2.70 -7.90 8.06
CA VAL A 138 -2.13 -8.55 6.86
C VAL A 138 -0.97 -7.72 6.30
N ALA A 139 -1.04 -6.41 6.40
CA ALA A 139 0.04 -5.50 6.09
C ALA A 139 -0.02 -4.32 7.06
N GLU A 140 1.08 -3.58 7.15
CA GLU A 140 1.07 -2.30 7.85
C GLU A 140 2.09 -1.35 7.24
N VAL A 141 1.88 -0.06 7.45
CA VAL A 141 2.82 1.00 7.07
C VAL A 141 3.08 1.93 8.24
N CYS A 142 4.18 2.66 8.14
CA CYS A 142 4.43 3.79 9.01
C CYS A 142 3.98 5.09 8.34
N SER A 143 2.92 5.71 8.85
CA SER A 143 2.35 6.93 8.24
C SER A 143 3.37 8.06 7.97
N PRO A 144 4.37 8.32 8.86
CA PRO A 144 5.43 9.29 8.58
C PRO A 144 6.48 8.88 7.53
N ASP A 145 6.57 7.60 7.15
CA ASP A 145 7.53 7.11 6.14
C ASP A 145 7.08 7.50 4.72
N THR A 146 7.32 8.77 4.39
CA THR A 146 7.03 9.36 3.08
C THR A 146 8.26 9.40 2.17
N ALA A 147 9.43 9.01 2.70
CA ALA A 147 10.67 8.96 1.94
C ALA A 147 10.79 7.63 1.19
N THR A 148 10.41 6.53 1.84
CA THR A 148 10.53 5.19 1.26
C THR A 148 9.20 4.52 1.00
N HIS A 149 8.10 4.96 1.62
CA HIS A 149 6.78 4.34 1.46
C HIS A 149 6.82 2.82 1.66
N THR A 150 7.45 2.40 2.75
CA THR A 150 7.65 0.98 3.07
C THR A 150 6.35 0.35 3.56
N ILE A 151 6.04 -0.82 3.01
CA ILE A 151 4.91 -1.66 3.40
C ILE A 151 5.44 -2.97 3.97
N ALA A 152 5.19 -3.22 5.25
CA ALA A 152 5.46 -4.50 5.86
C ALA A 152 4.33 -5.49 5.59
N ILE A 153 4.73 -6.71 5.27
CA ILE A 153 3.86 -7.79 4.85
C ILE A 153 3.87 -8.86 5.95
N HIS A 154 2.69 -9.13 6.51
CA HIS A 154 2.50 -10.21 7.48
C HIS A 154 2.21 -11.54 6.76
N ALA A 155 2.36 -12.65 7.49
CA ALA A 155 2.14 -13.99 6.95
C ALA A 155 0.73 -14.19 6.37
N ASP A 156 -0.29 -13.58 6.97
CA ASP A 156 -1.68 -13.75 6.52
C ASP A 156 -1.93 -13.14 5.13
N PHE A 157 -1.18 -12.09 4.74
CA PHE A 157 -1.20 -11.52 3.38
C PHE A 157 -0.94 -12.58 2.31
N CYS A 158 -0.02 -13.50 2.60
CA CYS A 158 0.48 -14.50 1.66
C CYS A 158 -0.56 -15.55 1.25
N THR A 159 -1.70 -15.57 1.95
CA THR A 159 -2.84 -16.47 1.66
C THR A 159 -4.11 -15.69 1.33
N MET A 160 -4.03 -14.36 1.24
CA MET A 160 -5.16 -13.55 0.80
C MET A 160 -5.50 -13.84 -0.65
N ARG A 161 -6.78 -13.67 -0.98
CA ARG A 161 -7.22 -13.64 -2.37
C ARG A 161 -6.60 -12.44 -3.09
N ASP A 162 -6.22 -12.65 -4.33
CA ASP A 162 -5.68 -11.60 -5.19
C ASP A 162 -6.62 -10.40 -5.33
N PHE A 163 -7.92 -10.67 -5.51
CA PHE A 163 -8.93 -9.65 -5.77
C PHE A 163 -10.32 -10.09 -5.32
N SER A 164 -11.15 -9.14 -4.89
CA SER A 164 -12.59 -9.32 -4.67
C SER A 164 -13.30 -7.98 -4.79
N TRP A 165 -14.52 -8.01 -5.32
CA TRP A 165 -15.41 -6.84 -5.39
C TRP A 165 -16.10 -6.53 -4.06
N GLU A 166 -16.10 -7.46 -3.11
CA GLU A 166 -16.92 -7.36 -1.89
C GLU A 166 -16.17 -7.64 -0.60
N LYS A 167 -15.01 -8.30 -0.68
CA LYS A 167 -14.19 -8.68 0.48
C LYS A 167 -12.78 -8.13 0.32
N ASP A 168 -12.03 -8.15 1.41
CA ASP A 168 -10.64 -7.73 1.38
C ASP A 168 -9.80 -8.67 0.50
N SER A 169 -8.78 -8.11 -0.13
CA SER A 169 -7.91 -8.76 -1.08
C SER A 169 -6.56 -8.06 -1.13
N VAL A 170 -5.57 -8.66 -1.79
CA VAL A 170 -4.27 -8.01 -2.01
C VAL A 170 -4.45 -6.61 -2.61
N VAL A 171 -5.31 -6.46 -3.63
CA VAL A 171 -5.57 -5.16 -4.26
C VAL A 171 -6.18 -4.15 -3.30
N SER A 172 -7.14 -4.55 -2.45
CA SER A 172 -7.76 -3.63 -1.48
C SER A 172 -6.75 -3.20 -0.42
N THR A 173 -5.93 -4.13 0.07
CA THR A 173 -4.87 -3.87 1.04
C THR A 173 -3.85 -2.89 0.49
N LEU A 174 -3.43 -3.01 -0.77
CA LEU A 174 -2.49 -2.03 -1.35
C LEU A 174 -3.06 -0.60 -1.38
N ILE A 175 -4.36 -0.44 -1.65
CA ILE A 175 -5.02 0.87 -1.62
C ILE A 175 -5.15 1.38 -0.17
N HIS A 176 -5.51 0.50 0.75
CA HIS A 176 -5.59 0.76 2.19
C HIS A 176 -4.25 1.29 2.72
N GLU A 177 -3.16 0.53 2.56
CA GLU A 177 -1.83 0.90 3.04
C GLU A 177 -1.35 2.20 2.39
N ALA A 178 -1.55 2.37 1.08
CA ALA A 178 -1.16 3.61 0.40
C ALA A 178 -1.94 4.84 0.90
N SER A 179 -3.14 4.67 1.46
CA SER A 179 -3.96 5.76 2.01
C SER A 179 -3.46 6.26 3.38
N HIS A 180 -2.72 5.43 4.13
CA HIS A 180 -2.21 5.75 5.45
C HIS A 180 -1.04 6.72 5.46
N PHE A 181 -0.25 6.78 4.38
CA PHE A 181 0.90 7.69 4.32
C PHE A 181 0.48 9.14 4.51
N SER A 182 1.27 9.88 5.29
CA SER A 182 0.96 11.26 5.65
C SER A 182 1.04 12.24 4.46
N ASP A 183 1.74 11.87 3.38
CA ASP A 183 1.73 12.61 2.12
C ASP A 183 0.61 12.19 1.16
N THR A 184 -0.27 11.26 1.57
CA THR A 184 -1.47 10.87 0.82
C THR A 184 -2.75 11.38 1.49
N MET A 185 -3.49 10.52 2.19
CA MET A 185 -4.70 10.87 2.92
C MET A 185 -4.51 10.82 4.43
N GLY A 186 -3.43 10.19 4.92
CA GLY A 186 -3.17 10.05 6.35
C GLY A 186 -4.29 9.32 7.11
N THR A 187 -5.02 8.43 6.43
CA THR A 187 -6.17 7.70 6.96
C THR A 187 -5.82 6.92 8.23
N LYS A 188 -6.86 6.49 8.95
CA LYS A 188 -6.76 5.64 10.14
C LYS A 188 -7.64 4.40 9.98
N ASP A 189 -7.49 3.46 10.89
CA ASP A 189 -8.32 2.25 10.96
C ASP A 189 -9.43 2.39 11.99
N HIS A 190 -10.42 3.22 11.66
CA HIS A 190 -11.61 3.39 12.50
C HIS A 190 -12.52 2.16 12.44
N ARG A 191 -12.55 1.46 11.30
CA ARG A 191 -13.28 0.22 11.10
C ARG A 191 -12.57 -0.67 10.09
N TYR A 192 -12.47 -1.94 10.46
CA TYR A 192 -11.87 -2.98 9.64
C TYR A 192 -12.91 -3.74 8.82
N PHE A 193 -12.41 -4.34 7.74
CA PHE A 193 -13.12 -5.12 6.73
C PHE A 193 -14.00 -4.22 5.84
N MET A 194 -13.73 -4.25 4.53
CA MET A 194 -14.39 -3.41 3.55
C MET A 194 -15.92 -3.53 3.58
N ASP A 195 -16.44 -4.76 3.74
CA ASP A 195 -17.89 -5.02 3.77
C ASP A 195 -18.59 -4.40 4.99
N LYS A 196 -17.91 -4.34 6.13
CA LYS A 196 -18.41 -3.68 7.35
C LYS A 196 -18.34 -2.16 7.27
N CYS A 197 -17.51 -1.62 6.38
CA CYS A 197 -17.35 -0.18 6.19
C CYS A 197 -18.47 0.46 5.36
N LEU A 198 -19.29 -0.33 4.64
CA LEU A 198 -20.42 0.17 3.86
C LEU A 198 -21.42 1.01 4.68
N THR A 199 -21.64 0.67 5.96
CA THR A 199 -22.56 1.43 6.82
C THR A 199 -21.88 2.57 7.57
N LEU A 200 -20.54 2.60 7.61
CA LEU A 200 -19.78 3.61 8.36
C LEU A 200 -20.06 5.02 7.86
N GLY A 201 -20.25 5.19 6.54
CA GLY A 201 -20.66 6.47 5.97
C GLY A 201 -21.91 7.03 6.63
N THR A 202 -22.94 6.21 6.81
CA THR A 202 -24.21 6.63 7.43
C THR A 202 -24.11 6.83 8.94
N GLU A 203 -23.27 6.04 9.61
CA GLU A 203 -23.12 6.06 11.07
C GLU A 203 -22.19 7.18 11.56
N ASN A 204 -21.08 7.38 10.86
CA ASN A 204 -20.07 8.38 11.18
C ASN A 204 -19.33 8.85 9.92
N PRO A 205 -19.91 9.81 9.17
CA PRO A 205 -19.30 10.36 7.97
C PRO A 205 -17.86 10.87 8.15
N GLU A 206 -17.50 11.40 9.32
CA GLU A 206 -16.17 11.98 9.59
C GLU A 206 -15.12 10.88 9.72
N GLN A 207 -15.46 9.77 10.38
CA GLN A 207 -14.59 8.60 10.39
C GLN A 207 -14.54 7.93 9.02
N ALA A 208 -15.66 7.82 8.32
CA ALA A 208 -15.73 7.14 7.02
C ALA A 208 -14.77 7.71 5.99
N ILE A 209 -14.71 9.05 5.85
CA ILE A 209 -13.80 9.70 4.88
C ILE A 209 -12.33 9.61 5.30
N ASN A 210 -12.07 9.35 6.58
CA ASN A 210 -10.74 9.18 7.17
C ASN A 210 -10.39 7.70 7.45
N ASN A 211 -11.17 6.75 6.94
CA ASN A 211 -10.99 5.31 7.19
C ASN A 211 -10.35 4.62 5.98
N ALA A 212 -9.24 3.92 6.17
CA ALA A 212 -8.48 3.30 5.08
C ALA A 212 -9.31 2.26 4.30
N ASP A 213 -10.03 1.37 5.01
CA ASP A 213 -10.91 0.38 4.40
C ASP A 213 -12.12 1.00 3.69
N SER A 214 -12.61 2.15 4.14
CA SER A 214 -13.67 2.88 3.43
C SER A 214 -13.16 3.48 2.13
N ILE A 215 -11.90 3.96 2.09
CA ILE A 215 -11.27 4.44 0.85
C ILE A 215 -11.05 3.27 -0.12
N ALA A 216 -10.47 2.17 0.35
CA ALA A 216 -10.28 0.97 -0.48
C ALA A 216 -11.62 0.44 -1.02
N GLY A 217 -12.65 0.39 -0.17
CA GLY A 217 -14.00 0.00 -0.55
C GLY A 217 -14.67 0.91 -1.55
N TYR A 218 -14.62 2.22 -1.32
CA TYR A 218 -15.08 3.19 -2.31
C TYR A 218 -14.39 3.00 -3.67
N VAL A 219 -13.12 2.60 -3.68
CA VAL A 219 -12.38 2.35 -4.92
C VAL A 219 -12.83 1.09 -5.64
N ILE A 220 -12.86 -0.04 -4.93
CA ILE A 220 -13.03 -1.32 -5.61
C ILE A 220 -14.47 -1.79 -5.65
N TYR A 221 -15.31 -1.50 -4.64
CA TYR A 221 -16.57 -2.22 -4.45
C TYR A 221 -17.49 -2.21 -5.68
N ASN A 222 -17.99 -3.37 -6.09
CA ASN A 222 -18.90 -3.46 -7.23
C ASN A 222 -19.86 -4.63 -7.02
N ALA A 223 -20.89 -4.38 -6.20
CA ALA A 223 -22.00 -5.29 -5.95
C ALA A 223 -23.33 -4.57 -6.23
#